data_AF-A0A9D7FKP0-F1
#
_entry.id   AF-A0A9D7FKP0-F1
#
_cell.length_a   1.000
_cell.length_b   1.000
_cell.length_c   1.000
_cell.angle_alpha   90.00
_cell.angle_beta   90.00
_cell.angle_gamma   90.00
#
_symmetry.space_group_name_H-M   'P 1'
#
loop_
_entity.id
_entity.type
_entity.pdbx_description
1 polymer ?
#
loop_
_entity_poly.entity_id
_entity_poly.type
_entity_poly.pdbx_seq_one_letter_code
_entity_poly.pdbx_strand_id
1 'polypeptide(L)'
;MNDSSITPTSLLTPFIVLASALLLWMLFQSYALFNERQALLAAAAQLAPQAEAAIKVRASIDSIAAGVKRLADGGNANARVIVDELARRGVTINPNSAQAGGAAK
;
A
#
# COMPACT_ATOMS: atom_id res chain seq x y z
N MET A 1 52.32 26.40 -41.62
CA MET A 1 52.44 25.45 -40.51
C MET A 1 51.68 26.01 -39.32
N ASN A 2 50.51 25.45 -39.00
CA ASN A 2 49.80 25.76 -37.76
C ASN A 2 50.21 24.69 -36.76
N ASP A 3 51.23 24.98 -35.95
CA ASP A 3 51.65 24.11 -34.87
C ASP A 3 50.52 24.03 -33.84
N SER A 4 49.78 22.94 -33.89
CA SER A 4 48.84 22.56 -32.84
C SER A 4 49.64 21.96 -31.70
N SER A 5 50.36 22.81 -30.96
CA SER A 5 50.97 22.42 -29.70
C SER A 5 49.83 22.06 -28.74
N ILE A 6 49.53 20.77 -28.64
CA ILE A 6 48.64 20.23 -27.62
C ILE A 6 49.32 20.52 -26.29
N THR A 7 48.90 21.61 -25.65
CA THR A 7 49.32 21.94 -24.29
C THR A 7 48.72 20.91 -23.34
N PRO A 8 49.49 20.31 -22.43
CA PRO A 8 49.03 19.23 -21.54
C PRO A 8 47.88 19.67 -20.63
N THR A 9 47.70 20.97 -20.43
CA THR A 9 46.56 21.58 -19.73
C THR A 9 45.22 21.39 -20.45
N SER A 10 45.20 21.28 -21.79
CA SER A 10 43.97 21.13 -22.58
C SER A 10 43.33 19.74 -22.45
N LEU A 11 44.08 18.73 -22.03
CA LEU A 11 43.56 17.36 -21.79
C LEU A 11 42.94 17.21 -20.39
N LEU A 12 43.39 18.00 -19.42
CA LEU A 12 42.89 17.98 -18.05
C LEU A 12 41.52 18.66 -17.91
N THR A 13 41.29 19.74 -18.67
CA THR A 13 40.02 20.48 -18.69
C THR A 13 38.80 19.62 -19.02
N PRO A 14 38.76 18.83 -20.12
CA PRO A 14 37.63 17.97 -20.41
C PRO A 14 37.45 16.88 -19.35
N PHE A 15 38.54 16.42 -18.71
CA PHE A 15 38.48 15.43 -17.64
C PHE A 15 37.83 15.98 -16.37
N ILE A 16 38.16 17.22 -15.98
CA ILE A 16 37.53 17.90 -14.84
C ILE A 16 36.05 18.16 -15.10
N VAL A 17 35.70 18.58 -16.32
CA VAL A 17 34.30 18.78 -16.73
C VAL A 17 33.52 17.47 -16.73
N LEU A 18 34.14 16.37 -17.19
CA LEU A 18 33.51 15.05 -17.14
C LEU A 18 33.30 14.59 -15.70
N ALA A 19 34.32 14.74 -14.84
CA ALA A 19 34.22 14.37 -13.43
C ALA A 19 33.14 15.19 -12.70
N SER A 20 33.06 16.49 -12.95
CA SER A 20 32.03 17.34 -12.36
C SER A 20 30.62 17.01 -12.88
N ALA A 21 30.48 16.72 -14.18
CA ALA A 21 29.23 16.26 -14.76
C ALA A 21 28.76 14.93 -14.14
N LEU A 22 29.67 13.97 -13.94
CA LEU A 22 29.36 12.71 -13.27
C LEU A 22 28.96 12.91 -11.81
N LEU A 23 29.65 13.78 -11.07
CA LEU A 23 29.29 14.12 -9.70
C LEU A 23 27.91 14.77 -9.62
N LEU A 24 27.64 15.76 -10.47
CA LEU A 24 26.32 16.41 -10.55
C LEU A 24 25.23 15.41 -10.92
N TRP A 25 25.52 14.49 -11.84
CA TRP A 25 24.58 13.45 -12.24
C TRP A 25 24.26 12.50 -11.09
N MET A 26 25.28 12.08 -10.34
CA MET A 26 25.12 11.18 -9.21
C MET A 26 24.38 11.86 -8.04
N LEU A 27 24.66 13.14 -7.78
CA LEU A 27 23.93 13.96 -6.82
C LEU A 27 22.46 14.12 -7.24
N PHE A 28 22.22 14.38 -8.52
CA PHE A 28 20.87 14.50 -9.06
C PHE A 28 20.09 13.19 -8.95
N GLN A 29 20.69 12.05 -9.34
CA GLN A 29 20.05 10.75 -9.16
C GLN A 29 19.76 10.45 -7.69
N SER A 30 20.69 10.77 -6.79
CA SER A 30 20.49 10.57 -5.35
C SER A 30 19.33 11.42 -4.83
N TYR A 31 19.21 12.66 -5.30
CA TYR A 31 18.12 13.56 -4.93
C TYR A 31 16.77 13.07 -5.47
N ALA A 32 16.72 12.64 -6.73
CA ALA A 32 15.51 12.08 -7.35
C ALA A 32 15.02 10.84 -6.60
N LEU A 33 15.93 9.91 -6.26
CA LEU A 33 15.61 8.69 -5.52
C LEU A 33 15.11 8.99 -4.11
N PHE A 34 15.68 9.99 -3.44
CA PHE A 34 15.22 10.42 -2.12
C PHE A 34 13.80 10.98 -2.17
N ASN A 35 13.46 11.78 -3.19
CA ASN A 35 12.12 12.31 -3.38
C ASN A 35 11.09 11.22 -3.70
N GLU A 36 11.43 10.25 -4.55
CA GLU A 36 10.56 9.10 -4.82
C GLU A 36 10.25 8.30 -3.56
N ARG A 37 11.27 8.07 -2.72
CA ARG A 37 11.10 7.36 -1.46
C ARG A 37 10.14 8.10 -0.52
N GLN A 38 10.22 9.43 -0.47
CA GLN A 38 9.27 10.24 0.31
C GLN A 38 7.85 10.18 -0.28
N ALA A 39 7.72 10.25 -1.61
CA ALA A 39 6.41 10.16 -2.27
C ALA A 39 5.72 8.81 -2.00
N LEU A 40 6.47 7.71 -2.03
CA LEU A 40 5.97 6.37 -1.69
C LEU A 40 5.54 6.26 -0.23
N LEU A 41 6.33 6.83 0.71
CA LEU A 41 5.96 6.86 2.13
C LEU A 41 4.70 7.70 2.38
N ALA A 42 4.57 8.84 1.70
CA ALA A 42 3.38 9.68 1.79
C ALA A 42 2.14 8.96 1.23
N ALA A 43 2.27 8.28 0.08
CA ALA A 43 1.20 7.46 -0.47
C ALA A 43 0.81 6.32 0.49
N ALA A 44 1.79 5.62 1.07
CA ALA A 44 1.54 4.57 2.05
C ALA A 44 0.82 5.11 3.30
N ALA A 45 1.22 6.28 3.80
CA ALA A 45 0.53 6.95 4.90
C ALA A 45 -0.92 7.32 4.56
N GLN A 46 -1.21 7.65 3.29
CA GLN A 46 -2.56 7.91 2.80
C GLN A 46 -3.44 6.65 2.71
N LEU A 47 -2.81 5.48 2.51
CA LEU A 47 -3.48 4.18 2.42
C LEU A 47 -3.76 3.57 3.80
N ALA A 48 -2.95 3.88 4.82
CA ALA A 48 -3.11 3.38 6.19
C ALA A 48 -4.52 3.63 6.80
N PRO A 49 -5.08 4.87 6.78
CA PRO A 49 -6.41 5.11 7.33
C PRO A 49 -7.53 4.45 6.49
N GLN A 50 -7.32 4.28 5.18
CA GLN A 50 -8.28 3.60 4.31
C GLN A 50 -8.31 2.10 4.58
N ALA A 51 -7.15 1.48 4.83
CA ALA A 51 -7.06 0.09 5.23
C ALA A 51 -7.73 -0.14 6.60
N GLU A 52 -7.51 0.75 7.56
CA GLU A 52 -8.17 0.67 8.88
C GLU A 52 -9.70 0.85 8.77
N ALA A 53 -10.16 1.78 7.94
CA ALA A 53 -11.58 1.95 7.66
C ALA A 53 -12.19 0.70 7.01
N ALA A 54 -11.50 0.08 6.05
CA ALA A 54 -11.93 -1.16 5.42
C ALA A 54 -12.02 -2.32 6.43
N ILE A 55 -11.07 -2.43 7.36
CA ILE A 55 -11.11 -3.43 8.44
C ILE A 55 -12.34 -3.21 9.33
N LYS A 56 -12.63 -1.96 9.73
CA LYS A 56 -13.82 -1.63 10.54
C LYS A 56 -15.12 -1.97 9.82
N VAL A 57 -15.23 -1.65 8.53
CA VAL A 57 -16.39 -2.01 7.70
C VAL A 57 -16.54 -3.52 7.59
N ARG A 58 -15.44 -4.26 7.43
CA ARG A 58 -15.49 -5.72 7.40
C ARG A 58 -15.97 -6.30 8.72
N ALA A 59 -15.48 -5.79 9.85
CA ALA A 59 -15.92 -6.21 11.18
C ALA A 59 -17.42 -5.94 11.41
N SER A 60 -17.95 -4.81 10.93
CA SER A 60 -19.38 -4.52 11.05
C SER A 60 -20.22 -5.48 10.21
N ILE A 61 -19.82 -5.77 8.97
CA ILE A 61 -20.49 -6.76 8.12
C ILE A 61 -20.47 -8.15 8.77
N ASP A 62 -19.33 -8.59 9.32
CA ASP A 62 -19.22 -9.89 10.00
C ASP A 62 -20.15 -9.98 11.22
N SER A 63 -20.29 -8.89 11.98
CA SER A 63 -21.21 -8.86 13.14
C SER A 63 -22.69 -8.95 12.73
N ILE A 64 -23.08 -8.29 11.63
CA ILE A 64 -24.43 -8.36 11.07
C ILE A 64 -24.69 -9.78 10.57
N ALA A 65 -23.76 -10.37 9.82
CA ALA A 65 -23.89 -11.74 9.32
C ALA A 65 -24.03 -12.76 10.46
N ALA A 66 -23.26 -12.59 11.55
CA ALA A 66 -23.40 -13.42 12.75
C ALA A 66 -24.76 -13.24 13.44
N GLY A 67 -25.28 -12.01 13.51
CA GLY A 67 -26.61 -11.71 14.03
C GLY A 67 -27.73 -12.36 13.20
N VAL A 68 -27.64 -12.26 11.87
CA VAL A 68 -28.60 -12.88 10.94
C VAL A 68 -28.54 -14.41 11.06
N LYS A 69 -27.36 -15.01 11.19
CA LYS A 69 -27.21 -16.45 11.41
C LYS A 69 -27.85 -16.91 12.71
N ARG A 70 -27.62 -16.22 13.83
CA ARG A 70 -28.29 -16.53 15.10
C ARG A 70 -29.80 -16.43 14.99
N LEU A 71 -30.31 -15.45 14.23
CA LEU A 71 -31.75 -15.29 14.00
C LEU A 71 -32.32 -16.42 13.11
N ALA A 72 -31.56 -16.87 12.11
CA ALA A 72 -31.90 -18.00 11.24
C ALA A 72 -31.91 -19.34 12.02
N ASP A 73 -30.94 -19.52 12.92
CA ASP A 73 -30.84 -20.67 13.82
C ASP A 73 -31.99 -20.67 14.85
N GLY A 74 -32.40 -19.48 15.30
CA GLY A 74 -33.57 -19.26 16.17
C GLY A 74 -34.93 -19.46 15.49
N GLY A 75 -34.96 -19.92 14.23
CA GLY A 75 -36.20 -20.28 13.51
C GLY A 75 -36.81 -19.18 12.66
N ASN A 76 -36.14 -18.04 12.46
CA ASN A 76 -36.64 -16.98 11.58
C ASN A 76 -36.44 -17.36 10.09
N ALA A 77 -37.54 -17.60 9.38
CA ALA A 77 -37.55 -17.98 7.97
C ALA A 77 -36.89 -16.92 7.05
N ASN A 78 -37.09 -15.63 7.32
CA ASN A 78 -36.50 -14.56 6.52
C ASN A 78 -34.97 -14.50 6.68
N ALA A 79 -34.47 -14.77 7.88
CA ALA A 79 -33.02 -14.79 8.14
C ALA A 79 -32.34 -16.01 7.49
N ARG A 80 -33.01 -17.17 7.42
CA ARG A 80 -32.50 -18.35 6.70
C ARG A 80 -32.29 -18.07 5.22
N VAL A 81 -33.25 -17.42 4.57
CA VAL A 81 -33.14 -17.03 3.15
C VAL A 81 -31.90 -16.15 2.92
N ILE A 82 -31.61 -15.22 3.83
CA ILE A 82 -30.44 -14.35 3.73
C ILE A 82 -29.14 -15.14 3.91
N VAL A 83 -29.07 -16.07 4.86
CA VAL A 83 -27.90 -16.95 5.08
C VAL A 83 -27.66 -17.86 3.87
N ASP A 84 -28.71 -18.43 3.29
CA ASP A 84 -28.62 -19.30 2.12
C ASP A 84 -28.14 -18.54 0.89
N GLU A 85 -28.61 -17.31 0.68
CA GLU A 85 -28.13 -16.43 -0.39
C GLU A 85 -26.67 -15.98 -0.18
N LEU A 86 -26.25 -15.75 1.07
CA LEU A 86 -24.84 -15.45 1.39
C LEU A 86 -23.94 -16.67 1.14
N ALA A 87 -24.38 -17.86 1.53
CA ALA A 87 -23.69 -19.11 1.26
C ALA A 87 -23.59 -19.37 -0.26
N ARG A 88 -24.66 -19.11 -1.02
CA ARG A 88 -24.70 -19.25 -2.48
C ARG A 88 -23.74 -18.29 -3.19
N ARG A 89 -23.49 -17.11 -2.61
CA ARG A 89 -22.50 -16.13 -3.10
C ARG A 89 -21.06 -16.42 -2.63
N GLY A 90 -20.82 -17.55 -1.96
CA GLY A 90 -19.49 -17.95 -1.49
C GLY A 90 -19.02 -17.25 -0.21
N VAL A 91 -19.91 -16.54 0.49
CA VAL A 91 -19.59 -15.92 1.79
C VAL A 91 -19.95 -16.91 2.90
N THR A 92 -18.97 -17.71 3.32
CA THR A 92 -19.12 -18.63 4.44
C THR A 92 -19.14 -17.85 5.77
N ILE A 93 -20.32 -17.72 6.37
CA ILE A 93 -20.49 -17.06 7.67
C ILE A 93 -19.82 -17.92 8.75
N ASN A 94 -18.62 -17.51 9.18
CA ASN A 94 -17.90 -18.12 10.31
C ASN A 94 -18.50 -17.61 11.63
N PRO A 95 -19.20 -18.44 12.42
CA PRO A 95 -19.83 -18.00 13.67
C PRO A 95 -18.80 -17.66 14.78
N ASN A 96 -17.54 -18.08 14.61
CA ASN A 96 -16.48 -17.93 15.62
C ASN A 96 -15.69 -16.61 15.50
N SER A 97 -15.78 -15.88 14.38
CA SER A 97 -15.09 -14.58 14.23
C SER A 97 -15.74 -13.48 15.06
N ALA A 98 -17.03 -13.60 15.38
CA ALA A 98 -17.75 -12.68 16.25
C ALA A 98 -17.41 -12.83 17.75
N GLN A 99 -16.77 -13.93 18.17
CA GLN A 99 -16.38 -14.17 19.56
C GLN A 99 -14.98 -13.63 19.92
N ALA A 100 -14.11 -13.39 18.93
CA ALA A 100 -12.77 -12.86 19.16
C ALA A 100 -12.73 -11.34 19.45
N GLY A 101 -13.77 -10.58 19.07
CA GLY A 101 -13.88 -9.13 19.31
C GLY A 101 -14.67 -8.72 20.56
N GLY A 102 -15.30 -9.69 21.26
CA GLY A 102 -16.17 -9.43 22.41
C GLY A 102 -15.64 -9.95 23.75
N ALA A 103 -14.44 -10.54 23.78
CA ALA A 103 -13.83 -11.12 24.98
C ALA A 103 -12.73 -10.23 25.60
N ALA A 104 -12.62 -8.96 25.17
CA ALA A 104 -11.88 -7.94 25.88
C ALA A 104 -12.87 -7.05 26.63
N LYS A 105 -13.31 -7.52 27.80
CA LYS A 105 -14.00 -6.72 28.81
C LYS A 105 -13.06 -6.49 29.98
#